data_AF-A0A0F9MMD5-F1
#
_entry.id   AF-A0A0F9MMD5-F1
#
_cell.length_a   1.000
_cell.length_b   1.000
_cell.length_c   1.000
_cell.angle_alpha   90.00
_cell.angle_beta   90.00
_cell.angle_gamma   90.00
#
_symmetry.space_group_name_H-M   'P 1'
#
loop_
_entity.id
_entity.type
_entity.pdbx_description
1 polymer ?
#
loop_
_entity_poly.entity_id
_entity_poly.type
_entity_poly.pdbx_seq_one_letter_code
_entity_poly.pdbx_strand_id
1 'polypeptide(L)'
;MAVLGLSILLLLAALWLLELPFNFDFGLIFALILSYELFWFGLVYVLTLLKKNSNYNAVMLLGVWLFLVVLLPALGNVLINRFIAIPEAFSTTVTQREAYHEKWDMPKREAMEPFYQAYPQYRQFPIPENIYSNGWYYGMQFIADKAAEKDSKLLFEKLKRRQEVSKRLSYIIPSLLLQNTFNRIAETDLEDHIDYLESVKKYHQEISEFFYPCLFKGNSIDKKAWDDFPEFESDSNKTLSTNFK
;
A
#
# COMPACT_ATOMS: atom_id res chain seq x y z
N MET A 1 -33.31 -15.82 9.91
CA MET A 1 -34.13 -14.79 10.57
C MET A 1 -33.35 -14.06 11.65
N ALA A 2 -32.90 -14.71 12.73
CA ALA A 2 -32.15 -14.02 13.80
C ALA A 2 -30.81 -13.41 13.35
N VAL A 3 -30.01 -14.13 12.54
CA VAL A 3 -28.71 -13.63 12.04
C VAL A 3 -28.89 -12.40 11.15
N LEU A 4 -29.68 -12.50 10.08
CA LEU A 4 -30.07 -11.36 9.23
C LEU A 4 -30.60 -10.16 10.04
N GLY A 5 -31.46 -10.41 11.03
CA GLY A 5 -32.02 -9.35 11.88
C GLY A 5 -30.95 -8.62 12.69
N LEU A 6 -29.98 -9.37 13.25
CA LEU A 6 -28.84 -8.79 13.95
C LEU A 6 -27.96 -7.97 13.01
N SER A 7 -27.65 -8.49 11.81
CA SER A 7 -26.84 -7.78 10.82
C SER A 7 -27.48 -6.47 10.37
N ILE A 8 -28.79 -6.45 10.13
CA ILE A 8 -29.55 -5.23 9.82
C ILE A 8 -29.50 -4.26 11.00
N LEU A 9 -29.69 -4.74 12.23
CA LEU A 9 -29.61 -3.90 13.42
C LEU A 9 -28.23 -3.26 13.57
N LEU A 10 -27.15 -4.00 13.34
CA LEU A 10 -25.78 -3.48 13.40
C LEU A 10 -25.51 -2.44 12.31
N LEU A 11 -26.02 -2.64 11.09
CA LEU A 11 -25.89 -1.65 10.01
C LEU A 11 -26.69 -0.37 10.30
N LEU A 12 -27.89 -0.49 10.86
CA LEU A 12 -28.69 0.66 11.29
C LEU A 12 -28.03 1.41 12.44
N ALA A 13 -27.44 0.69 13.39
CA ALA A 13 -26.66 1.29 14.47
C ALA A 13 -25.43 2.02 13.93
N ALA A 14 -24.73 1.45 12.94
CA ALA A 14 -23.58 2.11 12.30
C ALA A 14 -24.00 3.39 11.56
N LEU A 15 -25.10 3.36 10.80
CA LEU A 15 -25.68 4.56 10.16
C LEU A 15 -25.96 5.67 11.18
N TRP A 16 -26.52 5.31 12.33
CA TRP A 16 -26.88 6.27 13.35
C TRP A 16 -25.68 6.81 14.14
N LEU A 17 -24.74 5.94 14.54
CA LEU A 17 -23.58 6.31 15.36
C LEU A 17 -22.49 7.05 14.58
N LEU A 18 -22.31 6.71 13.30
CA LEU A 18 -21.23 7.23 12.46
C LEU A 18 -21.73 8.25 11.42
N GLU A 19 -23.03 8.58 11.42
CA GLU A 19 -23.67 9.52 10.50
C GLU A 19 -23.36 9.21 9.02
N LEU A 20 -23.34 7.92 8.66
CA LEU A 20 -22.92 7.46 7.35
C LEU A 20 -23.93 7.83 6.25
N PRO A 21 -23.46 8.20 5.05
CA PRO A 21 -24.34 8.45 3.92
C PRO A 21 -24.94 7.15 3.36
N PHE A 22 -26.19 7.22 2.88
CA PHE A 22 -26.79 6.15 2.08
C PHE A 22 -26.28 6.23 0.63
N ASN A 23 -25.08 5.72 0.41
CA ASN A 23 -24.40 5.73 -0.89
C ASN A 23 -24.28 4.31 -1.50
N PHE A 24 -23.59 4.21 -2.65
CA PHE A 24 -23.34 2.93 -3.31
C PHE A 24 -22.57 1.95 -2.42
N ASP A 25 -21.56 2.43 -1.69
CA ASP A 25 -20.73 1.60 -0.81
C ASP A 25 -21.54 0.98 0.32
N PHE A 26 -22.47 1.72 0.91
CA PHE A 26 -23.41 1.19 1.89
C PHE A 26 -24.26 0.05 1.31
N GLY A 27 -24.81 0.25 0.10
CA GLY A 27 -25.58 -0.78 -0.61
C GLY A 27 -24.73 -2.02 -0.93
N LEU A 28 -23.47 -1.82 -1.32
CA LEU A 28 -22.52 -2.89 -1.59
C LEU A 28 -22.17 -3.68 -0.32
N ILE A 29 -21.88 -3.02 0.80
CA ILE A 29 -21.65 -3.66 2.10
C ILE A 29 -22.85 -4.52 2.50
N PHE A 30 -24.07 -3.97 2.38
CA PHE A 30 -25.29 -4.71 2.69
C PHE A 30 -25.45 -5.95 1.80
N ALA A 31 -25.27 -5.80 0.48
CA ALA A 31 -25.35 -6.92 -0.46
C ALA A 31 -24.31 -8.00 -0.18
N LEU A 32 -23.09 -7.62 0.21
CA LEU A 32 -22.02 -8.55 0.56
C LEU A 32 -22.32 -9.33 1.84
N ILE A 33 -22.85 -8.66 2.88
CA ILE A 33 -23.27 -9.31 4.12
C ILE A 33 -24.39 -10.31 3.84
N LEU A 34 -25.42 -9.91 3.10
CA LEU A 34 -26.51 -10.80 2.70
C LEU A 34 -25.97 -12.01 1.92
N SER A 35 -25.09 -11.78 0.94
CA SER A 35 -24.50 -12.86 0.12
C SER A 35 -23.68 -13.83 0.98
N TYR A 36 -22.91 -13.32 1.93
CA TYR A 36 -22.12 -14.13 2.86
C TYR A 36 -23.01 -14.98 3.78
N GLU A 37 -24.09 -14.41 4.31
CA GLU A 37 -25.06 -15.16 5.11
C GLU A 37 -25.78 -16.24 4.29
N LEU A 38 -26.22 -15.91 3.07
CA LEU A 38 -26.85 -16.86 2.16
C LEU A 38 -25.92 -18.03 1.81
N PHE A 39 -24.62 -17.78 1.64
CA PHE A 39 -23.62 -18.82 1.45
C PHE A 39 -23.62 -19.82 2.62
N TRP A 40 -23.56 -19.33 3.86
CA TRP A 40 -23.55 -20.21 5.04
C TRP A 40 -24.89 -20.93 5.26
N PHE A 41 -26.02 -20.25 5.05
CA PHE A 41 -27.32 -20.91 5.09
C PHE A 41 -27.45 -22.00 4.02
N GLY A 42 -26.95 -21.75 2.81
CA GLY A 42 -26.87 -22.75 1.75
C GLY A 42 -26.02 -23.95 2.14
N LEU A 43 -24.85 -23.72 2.76
CA LEU A 43 -23.99 -24.79 3.26
C LEU A 43 -24.71 -25.63 4.34
N VAL A 44 -25.30 -24.99 5.35
CA VAL A 44 -26.08 -25.67 6.40
C VAL A 44 -27.22 -26.48 5.78
N TYR A 45 -27.94 -25.91 4.81
CA TYR A 45 -29.00 -26.60 4.10
C TYR A 45 -28.49 -27.84 3.35
N VAL A 46 -27.42 -27.71 2.57
CA VAL A 46 -26.81 -28.84 1.84
C VAL A 46 -26.38 -29.96 2.79
N LEU A 47 -25.80 -29.63 3.94
CA LEU A 47 -25.37 -30.65 4.91
C LEU A 47 -26.54 -31.33 5.63
N THR A 48 -27.60 -30.57 5.93
CA THR A 48 -28.80 -31.14 6.55
C THR A 48 -29.57 -32.05 5.58
N LEU A 49 -29.47 -31.85 4.27
CA LEU A 49 -30.00 -32.77 3.25
C LEU A 49 -29.39 -34.17 3.31
N LEU A 50 -28.18 -34.33 3.88
CA LEU A 50 -27.55 -35.64 4.08
C LEU A 50 -28.27 -36.50 5.14
N LYS A 51 -29.27 -35.95 5.84
CA LYS A 51 -30.10 -36.62 6.87
C LYS A 51 -29.29 -37.36 7.94
N LYS A 52 -28.10 -36.85 8.25
CA LYS A 52 -27.26 -37.34 9.35
C LYS A 52 -27.75 -36.78 10.68
N ASN A 53 -27.26 -37.34 11.79
CA ASN A 53 -27.61 -36.86 13.12
C ASN A 53 -27.01 -35.47 13.40
N SER A 54 -27.55 -34.77 14.40
CA SER A 54 -27.15 -33.41 14.73
C SER A 54 -25.67 -33.30 15.12
N ASN A 55 -25.12 -34.30 15.80
CA ASN A 55 -23.72 -34.29 16.23
C ASN A 55 -22.77 -34.34 15.02
N TYR A 56 -23.06 -35.20 14.04
CA TYR A 56 -22.31 -35.28 12.79
C TYR A 56 -22.34 -33.95 12.04
N ASN A 57 -23.52 -33.34 11.87
CA ASN A 57 -23.64 -32.06 11.16
C ASN A 57 -22.85 -30.94 11.85
N ALA A 58 -22.87 -30.88 13.19
CA ALA A 58 -22.14 -29.87 13.96
C ALA A 58 -20.61 -29.99 13.76
N VAL A 59 -20.07 -31.21 13.89
CA VAL A 59 -18.63 -31.47 13.69
C VAL A 59 -18.22 -31.16 12.24
N MET A 60 -19.05 -31.54 11.27
CA MET A 60 -18.77 -31.31 9.86
C MET A 60 -18.79 -29.82 9.49
N LEU A 61 -19.81 -29.09 9.93
CA LEU A 61 -19.90 -27.62 9.76
C LEU A 61 -18.70 -26.91 10.39
N LEU A 62 -18.31 -27.30 11.60
CA LEU A 62 -17.14 -26.74 12.26
C LEU A 62 -15.85 -27.03 11.48
N GLY A 63 -15.70 -28.26 10.94
CA GLY A 63 -14.58 -28.63 10.08
C GLY A 63 -14.52 -27.81 8.78
N VAL A 64 -15.66 -27.65 8.09
CA VAL A 64 -15.75 -26.83 6.87
C VAL A 64 -15.48 -25.36 7.17
N TRP A 65 -16.01 -24.85 8.28
CA TRP A 65 -15.75 -23.48 8.72
C TRP A 65 -14.26 -23.26 8.99
N LEU A 66 -13.62 -24.15 9.76
CA LEU A 66 -12.18 -24.08 10.02
C LEU A 66 -11.37 -24.15 8.72
N PHE A 67 -11.76 -25.02 7.80
CA PHE A 67 -11.08 -25.15 6.52
C PHE A 67 -11.20 -23.86 5.69
N LEU A 68 -12.41 -23.34 5.50
CA LEU A 68 -12.66 -22.18 4.63
C LEU A 68 -12.18 -20.85 5.23
N VAL A 69 -12.26 -20.69 6.56
CA VAL A 69 -11.98 -19.42 7.23
C VAL A 69 -10.55 -19.35 7.76
N VAL A 70 -9.94 -20.48 8.11
CA VAL A 70 -8.61 -20.51 8.73
C VAL A 70 -7.58 -21.16 7.82
N LEU A 71 -7.77 -22.45 7.48
CA LEU A 71 -6.73 -23.22 6.79
C LEU A 71 -6.49 -22.73 5.36
N LEU A 72 -7.56 -22.49 4.61
CA LEU A 72 -7.47 -22.12 3.21
C LEU A 72 -6.88 -20.70 3.01
N PRO A 73 -7.28 -19.66 3.78
CA PRO A 73 -6.60 -18.37 3.79
C PRO A 73 -5.13 -18.45 4.21
N ALA A 74 -4.83 -19.20 5.28
CA ALA A 74 -3.46 -19.38 5.75
C ALA A 74 -2.57 -20.06 4.70
N LEU A 75 -3.08 -21.09 4.04
CA LEU A 75 -2.39 -21.74 2.93
C LEU A 75 -2.13 -20.76 1.79
N GLY A 76 -3.14 -19.96 1.40
CA GLY A 76 -2.99 -18.90 0.42
C GLY A 76 -1.84 -17.94 0.76
N ASN A 77 -1.82 -17.46 2.00
CA ASN A 77 -0.77 -16.56 2.49
C ASN A 77 0.62 -17.21 2.43
N VAL A 78 0.76 -18.47 2.86
CA VAL A 78 2.03 -19.21 2.80
C VAL A 78 2.49 -19.38 1.36
N LEU A 79 1.59 -19.76 0.44
CA LEU A 79 1.94 -19.95 -0.97
C LEU A 79 2.37 -18.63 -1.62
N ILE A 80 1.66 -17.53 -1.37
CA ILE A 80 2.04 -16.19 -1.85
C ILE A 80 3.43 -15.82 -1.33
N ASN A 81 3.69 -15.98 -0.03
CA ASN A 81 4.98 -15.66 0.57
C ASN A 81 6.13 -16.52 0.04
N ARG A 82 5.85 -17.80 -0.25
CA ARG A 82 6.84 -18.74 -0.79
C ARG A 82 7.17 -18.49 -2.26
N PHE A 83 6.17 -18.27 -3.10
CA PHE A 83 6.36 -18.14 -4.55
C PHE A 83 6.66 -16.71 -5.01
N ILE A 84 6.29 -15.71 -4.21
CA ILE A 84 6.55 -14.29 -4.50
C ILE A 84 7.33 -13.72 -3.32
N ALA A 85 8.53 -14.24 -3.05
CA ALA A 85 9.39 -13.72 -1.98
C ALA A 85 9.85 -12.29 -2.28
N ILE A 86 9.96 -11.45 -1.25
CA ILE A 86 10.35 -10.02 -1.34
C ILE A 86 11.66 -9.73 -0.58
N PRO A 87 12.79 -10.41 -0.88
CA PRO A 87 14.08 -10.05 -0.27
C PRO A 87 14.47 -8.58 -0.51
N GLU A 88 13.90 -7.97 -1.54
CA GLU A 88 14.12 -6.57 -1.92
C GLU A 88 13.69 -5.59 -0.83
N ALA A 89 12.77 -5.96 0.08
CA ALA A 89 12.43 -5.12 1.22
C ALA A 89 13.65 -4.86 2.11
N PHE A 90 14.46 -5.89 2.33
CA PHE A 90 15.70 -5.77 3.08
C PHE A 90 16.81 -5.15 2.24
N SER A 91 17.02 -5.62 1.00
CA SER A 91 18.12 -5.13 0.17
C SER A 91 17.96 -3.65 -0.20
N THR A 92 16.74 -3.16 -0.46
CA THR A 92 16.49 -1.72 -0.67
C THR A 92 17.04 -0.88 0.49
N THR A 93 16.78 -1.30 1.72
CA THR A 93 17.24 -0.57 2.92
C THR A 93 18.76 -0.65 3.08
N VAL A 94 19.34 -1.83 2.86
CA VAL A 94 20.78 -2.05 2.98
C VAL A 94 21.54 -1.29 1.89
N THR A 95 21.14 -1.44 0.63
CA THR A 95 21.76 -0.77 -0.52
C THR A 95 21.69 0.74 -0.38
N GLN A 96 20.56 1.31 0.06
CA GLN A 96 20.46 2.74 0.29
C GLN A 96 21.46 3.20 1.36
N ARG A 97 21.52 2.50 2.50
CA ARG A 97 22.41 2.85 3.61
C ARG A 97 23.88 2.70 3.25
N GLU A 98 24.26 1.59 2.64
CA GLU A 98 25.63 1.33 2.22
C GLU A 98 26.08 2.33 1.15
N ALA A 99 25.23 2.62 0.16
CA ALA A 99 25.52 3.62 -0.85
C ALA A 99 25.72 5.01 -0.23
N TYR A 100 24.88 5.40 0.74
CA TYR A 100 25.06 6.65 1.48
C TYR A 100 26.38 6.68 2.26
N HIS A 101 26.70 5.61 3.00
CA HIS A 101 27.93 5.54 3.81
C HIS A 101 29.19 5.53 2.95
N GLU A 102 29.21 4.77 1.87
CA GLU A 102 30.32 4.72 0.92
C GLU A 102 30.65 6.12 0.37
N LYS A 103 29.64 6.99 0.14
CA LYS A 103 29.89 8.32 -0.42
C LYS A 103 30.64 9.24 0.54
N TRP A 104 30.59 9.01 1.85
CA TRP A 104 31.39 9.77 2.81
C TRP A 104 32.89 9.49 2.72
N ASP A 105 33.27 8.32 2.22
CA ASP A 105 34.66 7.88 2.07
C ASP A 105 35.22 8.15 0.66
N MET A 106 34.40 8.68 -0.26
CA MET A 106 34.78 9.01 -1.64
C MET A 106 35.11 10.50 -1.82
N PRO A 107 35.96 10.86 -2.79
CA PRO A 107 36.11 12.26 -3.21
C PRO A 107 34.76 12.85 -3.63
N LYS A 108 34.39 14.03 -3.11
CA LYS A 108 33.04 14.59 -3.33
C LYS A 108 32.77 14.84 -4.81
N ARG A 109 33.79 15.27 -5.56
CA ARG A 109 33.69 15.46 -7.02
C ARG A 109 33.27 14.20 -7.75
N GLU A 110 33.82 13.05 -7.38
CA GLU A 110 33.49 11.76 -7.99
C GLU A 110 32.13 11.27 -7.53
N ALA A 111 31.87 11.35 -6.21
CA ALA A 111 30.61 10.92 -5.62
C ALA A 111 29.41 11.69 -6.17
N MET A 112 29.55 12.99 -6.47
CA MET A 112 28.47 13.85 -6.98
C MET A 112 28.15 13.69 -8.47
N GLU A 113 28.98 12.97 -9.23
CA GLU A 113 28.80 12.86 -10.68
C GLU A 113 27.43 12.30 -11.08
N PRO A 114 26.88 11.23 -10.45
CA PRO A 114 25.53 10.74 -10.74
C PRO A 114 24.43 11.78 -10.46
N PHE A 115 24.58 12.59 -9.40
CA PHE A 115 23.65 13.69 -9.12
C PHE A 115 23.68 14.73 -10.25
N TYR A 116 24.88 15.13 -10.70
CA TYR A 116 25.03 16.09 -11.78
C TYR A 116 24.63 15.57 -13.16
N GLN A 117 24.56 14.25 -13.35
CA GLN A 117 23.95 13.65 -14.54
C GLN A 117 22.42 13.77 -14.49
N ALA A 118 21.81 13.54 -13.32
CA ALA A 118 20.37 13.70 -13.13
C ALA A 118 19.92 15.18 -13.15
N TYR A 119 20.75 16.09 -12.62
CA TYR A 119 20.47 17.52 -12.56
C TYR A 119 21.64 18.37 -13.11
N PRO A 120 21.83 18.41 -14.44
CA PRO A 120 22.95 19.12 -15.08
C PRO A 120 23.04 20.61 -14.74
N GLN A 121 21.92 21.26 -14.45
CA GLN A 121 21.83 22.67 -14.08
C GLN A 121 22.63 23.05 -12.82
N TYR A 122 22.96 22.07 -11.96
CA TYR A 122 23.73 22.31 -10.74
C TYR A 122 25.25 22.13 -10.93
N ARG A 123 25.73 21.70 -12.10
CA ARG A 123 27.18 21.56 -12.37
C ARG A 123 27.98 22.85 -12.20
N GLN A 124 27.33 23.99 -12.44
CA GLN A 124 27.92 25.32 -12.25
C GLN A 124 28.13 25.68 -10.76
N PHE A 125 27.57 24.89 -9.83
CA PHE A 125 27.72 25.02 -8.38
C PHE A 125 28.45 23.79 -7.83
N PRO A 126 29.78 23.67 -8.04
CA PRO A 126 30.53 22.51 -7.60
C PRO A 126 30.58 22.40 -6.08
N ILE A 127 30.45 21.17 -5.57
CA ILE A 127 30.58 20.91 -4.14
C ILE A 127 32.04 21.12 -3.68
N PRO A 128 32.28 21.91 -2.62
CA PRO A 128 33.61 22.10 -2.08
C PRO A 128 34.11 20.85 -1.34
N GLU A 129 35.35 20.43 -1.61
CA GLU A 129 35.93 19.20 -1.04
C GLU A 129 36.12 19.30 0.49
N ASN A 130 36.64 20.42 1.00
CA ASN A 130 37.14 20.50 2.38
C ASN A 130 36.14 21.10 3.39
N ILE A 131 34.94 21.49 2.96
CA ILE A 131 33.92 22.05 3.86
C ILE A 131 32.57 21.35 3.66
N TYR A 132 31.72 21.43 4.68
CA TYR A 132 30.35 20.99 4.59
C TYR A 132 29.56 21.86 3.59
N SER A 133 28.62 21.24 2.88
CA SER A 133 27.64 21.91 2.03
C SER A 133 26.31 21.18 2.13
N ASN A 134 25.21 21.92 2.16
CA ASN A 134 23.88 21.33 2.11
C ASN A 134 23.66 20.56 0.79
N GLY A 135 24.16 21.10 -0.33
CA GLY A 135 24.12 20.41 -1.63
C GLY A 135 24.87 19.08 -1.63
N TRP A 136 25.95 18.95 -0.84
CA TRP A 136 26.63 17.67 -0.63
C TRP A 136 25.73 16.67 0.12
N TYR A 137 25.20 17.10 1.27
CA TYR A 137 24.39 16.24 2.12
C TYR A 137 23.16 15.68 1.39
N TYR A 138 22.38 16.55 0.74
CA TYR A 138 21.17 16.14 0.02
C TYR A 138 21.48 15.50 -1.34
N GLY A 139 22.58 15.87 -2.00
CA GLY A 139 23.04 15.18 -3.20
C GLY A 139 23.37 13.71 -2.93
N MET A 140 24.05 13.42 -1.82
CA MET A 140 24.31 12.03 -1.40
C MET A 140 23.04 11.23 -1.12
N GLN A 141 22.03 11.83 -0.49
CA GLN A 141 20.75 11.16 -0.24
C GLN A 141 20.11 10.73 -1.57
N PHE A 142 20.09 11.64 -2.56
CA PHE A 142 19.60 11.31 -3.91
C PHE A 142 20.41 10.17 -4.55
N ILE A 143 21.74 10.18 -4.44
CA ILE A 143 22.60 9.14 -5.01
C ILE A 143 22.35 7.78 -4.34
N ALA A 144 22.17 7.77 -3.02
CA ALA A 144 21.84 6.58 -2.25
C ALA A 144 20.48 6.01 -2.67
N ASP A 145 19.47 6.86 -2.82
CA ASP A 145 18.14 6.46 -3.29
C ASP A 145 18.19 5.93 -4.73
N LYS A 146 19.04 6.54 -5.57
CA LYS A 146 19.29 6.09 -6.95
C LYS A 146 19.94 4.70 -6.99
N ALA A 147 20.88 4.43 -6.07
CA ALA A 147 21.51 3.11 -5.97
C ALA A 147 20.51 2.03 -5.56
N ALA A 148 19.55 2.36 -4.69
CA ALA A 148 18.49 1.45 -4.26
C ALA A 148 17.28 1.38 -5.23
N GLU A 149 17.26 2.17 -6.30
CA GLU A 149 16.10 2.31 -7.19
C GLU A 149 15.66 0.99 -7.81
N LYS A 150 16.63 0.15 -8.22
CA LYS A 150 16.36 -1.15 -8.84
C LYS A 150 15.59 -2.07 -7.89
N ASP A 151 16.07 -2.18 -6.65
CA ASP A 151 15.49 -3.06 -5.63
C ASP A 151 14.14 -2.51 -5.18
N SER A 152 14.03 -1.19 -5.02
CA SER A 152 12.77 -0.51 -4.73
C SER A 152 11.72 -0.79 -5.80
N LYS A 153 12.06 -0.70 -7.10
CA LYS A 153 11.11 -1.01 -8.19
C LYS A 153 10.66 -2.46 -8.14
N LEU A 154 11.61 -3.39 -8.00
CA LEU A 154 11.30 -4.82 -7.94
C LEU A 154 10.44 -5.19 -6.71
N LEU A 155 10.67 -4.52 -5.57
CA LEU A 155 9.83 -4.66 -4.38
C LEU A 155 8.37 -4.28 -4.68
N PHE A 156 8.14 -3.09 -5.25
CA PHE A 156 6.79 -2.61 -5.56
C PHE A 156 6.08 -3.49 -6.60
N GLU A 157 6.78 -3.93 -7.64
CA GLU A 157 6.24 -4.88 -8.63
C GLU A 157 5.79 -6.19 -7.97
N LYS A 158 6.59 -6.73 -7.05
CA LYS A 158 6.24 -7.94 -6.30
C LYS A 158 5.08 -7.73 -5.34
N LEU A 159 4.99 -6.58 -4.67
CA LEU A 159 3.85 -6.24 -3.82
C LEU A 159 2.55 -6.17 -4.63
N LYS A 160 2.56 -5.51 -5.80
CA LYS A 160 1.43 -5.49 -6.74
C LYS A 160 1.04 -6.91 -7.18
N ARG A 161 2.02 -7.75 -7.52
CA ARG A 161 1.78 -9.16 -7.87
C ARG A 161 1.17 -9.97 -6.72
N ARG A 162 1.62 -9.75 -5.48
CA ARG A 162 1.02 -10.39 -4.29
C ARG A 162 -0.45 -10.00 -4.13
N GLN A 163 -0.76 -8.72 -4.31
CA GLN A 163 -2.12 -8.20 -4.25
C GLN A 163 -3.02 -8.83 -5.32
N GLU A 164 -2.55 -8.92 -6.57
CA GLU A 164 -3.30 -9.56 -7.65
C GLU A 164 -3.62 -11.04 -7.36
N VAL A 165 -2.64 -11.80 -6.85
CA VAL A 165 -2.85 -13.20 -6.49
C VAL A 165 -3.81 -13.33 -5.31
N SER A 166 -3.69 -12.46 -4.30
CA SER A 166 -4.63 -12.40 -3.17
C SER A 166 -6.07 -12.12 -3.63
N LYS A 167 -6.26 -11.15 -4.53
CA LYS A 167 -7.56 -10.83 -5.13
C LYS A 167 -8.15 -12.01 -5.89
N ARG A 168 -7.36 -12.70 -6.71
CA ARG A 168 -7.81 -13.90 -7.44
C ARG A 168 -8.21 -15.03 -6.48
N LEU A 169 -7.44 -15.25 -5.43
CA LEU A 169 -7.74 -16.25 -4.41
C LEU A 169 -9.04 -15.91 -3.67
N SER A 170 -9.31 -14.63 -3.41
CA SER A 170 -10.52 -14.23 -2.69
C SER A 170 -11.82 -14.61 -3.40
N TYR A 171 -11.85 -14.68 -4.74
CA TYR A 171 -13.08 -15.06 -5.47
C TYR A 171 -13.59 -16.47 -5.15
N ILE A 172 -12.74 -17.37 -4.66
CA ILE A 172 -13.12 -18.73 -4.28
C ILE A 172 -13.22 -18.93 -2.77
N ILE A 173 -12.81 -17.94 -1.97
CA ILE A 173 -12.82 -18.00 -0.51
C ILE A 173 -13.77 -16.90 0.02
N PRO A 174 -15.01 -17.26 0.40
CA PRO A 174 -16.04 -16.28 0.77
C PRO A 174 -15.61 -15.29 1.87
N SER A 175 -14.84 -15.77 2.86
CA SER A 175 -14.31 -14.91 3.93
C SER A 175 -13.30 -13.89 3.43
N LEU A 176 -12.39 -14.27 2.53
CA LEU A 176 -11.43 -13.34 1.94
C LEU A 176 -12.10 -12.37 0.98
N LEU A 177 -13.11 -12.79 0.22
CA LEU A 177 -13.85 -11.89 -0.67
C LEU A 177 -14.50 -10.75 0.13
N LEU A 178 -15.20 -11.11 1.21
CA LEU A 178 -15.85 -10.14 2.09
C LEU A 178 -14.80 -9.20 2.71
N GLN A 179 -13.75 -9.75 3.30
CA GLN A 179 -12.71 -8.96 3.97
C GLN A 179 -11.97 -8.03 3.00
N ASN A 180 -11.53 -8.52 1.84
CA ASN A 180 -10.82 -7.71 0.86
C ASN A 180 -11.70 -6.59 0.31
N THR A 181 -12.99 -6.86 0.06
CA THR A 181 -13.90 -5.85 -0.45
C THR A 181 -14.20 -4.78 0.61
N PHE A 182 -14.36 -5.17 1.87
CA PHE A 182 -14.51 -4.21 2.97
C PHE A 182 -13.27 -3.34 3.14
N ASN A 183 -12.08 -3.92 3.08
CA ASN A 183 -10.83 -3.17 3.16
C ASN A 183 -10.69 -2.20 1.98
N ARG A 184 -11.08 -2.61 0.77
CA ARG A 184 -11.08 -1.74 -0.41
C ARG A 184 -12.03 -0.55 -0.25
N ILE A 185 -13.25 -0.79 0.23
CA ILE A 185 -14.23 0.28 0.48
C ILE A 185 -13.71 1.25 1.54
N ALA A 186 -13.01 0.73 2.55
CA ALA A 186 -12.40 1.53 3.60
C ALA A 186 -11.06 2.16 3.18
N GLU A 187 -10.55 1.91 1.97
CA GLU A 187 -9.24 2.36 1.48
C GLU A 187 -8.07 1.93 2.39
N THR A 188 -8.16 0.71 2.94
CA THR A 188 -7.18 0.14 3.88
C THR A 188 -6.50 -1.12 3.35
N ASP A 189 -6.63 -1.39 2.04
CA ASP A 189 -6.00 -2.56 1.45
C ASP A 189 -4.56 -2.31 0.98
N LEU A 190 -3.89 -3.36 0.52
CA LEU A 190 -2.49 -3.28 0.13
C LEU A 190 -2.27 -2.40 -1.12
N GLU A 191 -3.24 -2.34 -2.03
CA GLU A 191 -3.14 -1.50 -3.22
C GLU A 191 -3.21 -0.02 -2.83
N ASP A 192 -4.16 0.34 -1.96
CA ASP A 192 -4.30 1.70 -1.45
C ASP A 192 -3.01 2.15 -0.71
N HIS A 193 -2.40 1.23 0.04
CA HIS A 193 -1.11 1.48 0.69
C HIS A 193 0.04 1.68 -0.31
N ILE A 194 0.09 0.89 -1.40
CA ILE A 194 1.11 1.02 -2.44
C ILE A 194 0.96 2.38 -3.16
N ASP A 195 -0.27 2.76 -3.51
CA ASP A 195 -0.57 4.02 -4.19
C ASP A 195 -0.19 5.22 -3.31
N TYR A 196 -0.46 5.14 -2.01
CA TYR A 196 0.01 6.13 -1.04
C TYR A 196 1.54 6.24 -1.03
N LEU A 197 2.27 5.12 -0.97
CA LEU A 197 3.73 5.14 -0.97
C LEU A 197 4.33 5.69 -2.28
N GLU A 198 3.71 5.38 -3.43
CA GLU A 198 4.09 5.96 -4.72
C GLU A 198 3.88 7.49 -4.73
N SER A 199 2.75 7.95 -4.17
CA SER A 199 2.45 9.39 -4.02
C SER A 199 3.45 10.08 -3.10
N VAL A 200 3.82 9.46 -1.98
CA VAL A 200 4.85 9.99 -1.06
C VAL A 200 6.21 10.09 -1.75
N LYS A 201 6.59 9.10 -2.56
CA LYS A 201 7.85 9.12 -3.31
C LYS A 201 7.90 10.27 -4.31
N LYS A 202 6.81 10.49 -5.04
CA LYS A 202 6.67 11.60 -5.98
C LYS A 202 6.75 12.94 -5.26
N TYR A 203 5.99 13.10 -4.18
CA TYR A 203 6.00 14.32 -3.38
C TYR A 203 7.37 14.61 -2.75
N HIS A 204 8.08 13.57 -2.31
CA HIS A 204 9.45 13.72 -1.82
C HIS A 204 10.41 14.27 -2.90
N GLN A 205 10.24 13.83 -4.16
CA GLN A 205 10.99 14.38 -5.29
C GLN A 205 10.64 15.85 -5.53
N GLU A 206 9.35 16.21 -5.55
CA GLU A 206 8.90 17.59 -5.74
C GLU A 206 9.46 18.53 -4.66
N ILE A 207 9.40 18.12 -3.39
CA ILE A 207 10.02 18.85 -2.28
C ILE A 207 11.53 19.00 -2.50
N SER A 208 12.21 17.90 -2.85
CA SER A 208 13.66 17.92 -3.04
C SER A 208 14.07 18.90 -4.16
N GLU A 209 13.37 18.85 -5.29
CA GLU A 209 13.61 19.72 -6.44
C GLU A 209 13.29 21.19 -6.12
N PHE A 210 12.26 21.47 -5.31
CA PHE A 210 11.95 22.80 -4.81
C PHE A 210 13.12 23.38 -3.97
N PHE A 211 13.74 22.56 -3.11
CA PHE A 211 14.83 23.01 -2.23
C PHE A 211 16.21 23.03 -2.92
N TYR A 212 16.47 22.23 -3.95
CA TYR A 212 17.81 22.17 -4.59
C TYR A 212 18.39 23.52 -5.02
N PRO A 213 17.65 24.48 -5.61
CA PRO A 213 18.19 25.80 -5.91
C PRO A 213 18.77 26.51 -4.69
N CYS A 214 18.08 26.45 -3.54
CA CYS A 214 18.55 26.99 -2.27
C CYS A 214 19.81 26.24 -1.77
N LEU A 215 19.75 24.91 -1.77
CA LEU A 215 20.80 24.05 -1.20
C LEU A 215 22.13 24.13 -1.98
N PHE A 216 22.07 24.32 -3.30
CA PHE A 216 23.26 24.41 -4.15
C PHE A 216 23.76 25.83 -4.39
N LYS A 217 22.86 26.82 -4.51
CA LYS A 217 23.26 28.22 -4.73
C LYS A 217 23.67 28.94 -3.44
N GLY A 218 23.34 28.38 -2.27
CA GLY A 218 23.65 28.97 -0.97
C GLY A 218 22.77 30.17 -0.60
N ASN A 219 21.67 30.38 -1.31
CA ASN A 219 20.73 31.48 -1.05
C ASN A 219 19.64 31.02 -0.08
N SER A 220 19.15 31.91 0.79
CA SER A 220 17.94 31.66 1.58
C SER A 220 16.70 31.59 0.67
N ILE A 221 15.70 30.80 1.08
CA ILE A 221 14.39 30.79 0.41
C ILE A 221 13.68 32.11 0.66
N ASP A 222 13.31 32.80 -0.42
CA ASP A 222 12.49 34.00 -0.34
C ASP A 222 11.12 33.64 0.24
N LYS A 223 10.56 34.53 1.07
CA LYS A 223 9.23 34.36 1.64
C LYS A 223 8.17 34.10 0.56
N LYS A 224 8.31 34.72 -0.62
CA LYS A 224 7.40 34.51 -1.76
C LYS A 224 7.52 33.14 -2.41
N ALA A 225 8.67 32.48 -2.32
CA ALA A 225 8.82 31.14 -2.90
C ALA A 225 7.99 30.08 -2.14
N TRP A 226 7.59 30.36 -0.89
CA TRP A 226 6.66 29.49 -0.16
C TRP A 226 5.26 29.48 -0.75
N ASP A 227 4.88 30.50 -1.52
CA ASP A 227 3.60 30.50 -2.24
C ASP A 227 3.58 29.42 -3.35
N ASP A 228 4.75 29.00 -3.83
CA ASP A 228 4.95 27.93 -4.82
C ASP A 228 5.39 26.59 -4.18
N PHE A 229 5.30 26.45 -2.85
CA PHE A 229 5.70 25.22 -2.16
C PHE A 229 4.76 24.06 -2.58
N PRO A 230 5.29 22.90 -3.00
CA PRO A 230 4.45 21.80 -3.43
C PRO A 230 3.58 21.32 -2.26
N GLU A 231 2.28 21.15 -2.52
CA GLU A 231 1.36 20.51 -1.58
C GLU A 231 1.28 19.00 -1.84
N PHE A 232 1.09 18.22 -0.79
CA PHE A 232 0.95 16.77 -0.93
C PHE A 232 -0.38 16.43 -1.62
N GLU A 233 -0.29 15.85 -2.80
CA GLU A 233 -1.41 15.24 -3.50
C GLU A 233 -1.27 13.71 -3.53
N SER A 234 -2.22 12.99 -2.92
CA SER A 234 -2.30 11.54 -3.08
C SER A 234 -2.93 11.19 -4.42
N ASP A 235 -2.33 10.25 -5.17
CA ASP A 235 -2.94 9.75 -6.41
C ASP A 235 -4.22 8.93 -6.12
N SER A 236 -4.43 8.43 -4.90
CA SER A 236 -5.73 7.88 -4.46
C SER A 236 -6.86 8.91 -4.55
N ASN A 237 -6.57 10.20 -4.31
CA ASN A 237 -7.56 11.29 -4.43
C ASN A 237 -7.96 11.57 -5.90
N LYS A 238 -7.12 11.23 -6.89
CA LYS A 238 -7.46 11.42 -8.32
C LYS A 238 -8.49 10.42 -8.81
N THR A 239 -8.39 9.16 -8.36
CA THR A 239 -9.35 8.09 -8.71
C THR A 239 -10.78 8.43 -8.25
N LEU A 240 -10.92 9.19 -7.16
CA LEU A 240 -12.19 9.73 -6.66
C LEU A 240 -12.77 10.83 -7.55
N SER A 241 -11.96 11.63 -8.24
CA SER A 241 -12.47 12.69 -9.15
C SER A 241 -13.03 12.16 -10.48
N THR A 242 -12.56 10.98 -10.91
CA THR A 242 -12.91 10.37 -12.20
C THR A 242 -14.01 9.31 -12.12
N ASN A 243 -14.17 8.63 -10.98
CA ASN A 243 -15.23 7.61 -10.80
C ASN A 243 -16.56 8.18 -10.28
N PHE A 244 -16.62 9.49 -10.00
CA PHE A 244 -17.83 10.22 -9.60
C PHE A 244 -18.30 11.25 -10.65
N LYS A 245 -17.94 11.07 -11.93
CA LYS A 245 -18.54 11.78 -13.07
C LYS A 245 -19.35 10.87 -13.96
#